data_AF-A0A7W3TM21-F1
#
_entry.id   AF-A0A7W3TM21-F1
#
_cell.length_a   1.000
_cell.length_b   1.000
_cell.length_c   1.000
_cell.angle_alpha   90.00
_cell.angle_beta   90.00
_cell.angle_gamma   90.00
#
_symmetry.space_group_name_H-M   'P 1'
#
loop_
_entity.id
_entity.type
_entity.pdbx_description
1 polymer ?
#
loop_
_entity_poly.entity_id
_entity_poly.type
_entity_poly.pdbx_seq_one_letter_code
_entity_poly.pdbx_strand_id
1 'polypeptide(L)' 'MRIAQAPADLYAYARAHPSFPNQPTSNQFFGEAEFEAYRTLGRCLVERMLAEAPASGMAEWFDRLWAGDVEPPASE' A
#
# COMPACT_ATOMS: atom_id res chain seq x y z
N MET A 1 -10.83 5.31 6.01
CA MET A 1 -9.45 5.58 5.55
C MET A 1 -9.50 6.60 4.42
N ARG A 2 -8.77 7.73 4.53
CA ARG A 2 -8.69 8.75 3.46
C ARG A 2 -7.25 8.77 2.96
N ILE A 3 -7.05 8.56 1.66
CA ILE A 3 -5.73 8.57 1.01
C ILE A 3 -5.64 9.87 0.20
N ALA A 4 -4.73 10.75 0.60
CA ALA A 4 -4.50 12.00 -0.13
C ALA A 4 -4.16 11.66 -1.59
N GLN A 5 -4.79 12.35 -2.55
CA GLN A 5 -4.66 12.14 -4.00
C GLN A 5 -5.22 10.82 -4.56
N ALA A 6 -5.95 10.03 -3.77
CA ALA A 6 -6.62 8.85 -4.33
C ALA A 6 -7.73 9.23 -5.33
N PRO A 7 -7.83 8.52 -6.47
CA PRO A 7 -8.90 8.67 -7.44
C PRO A 7 -10.32 8.46 -6.85
N ALA A 8 -11.32 9.13 -7.44
CA ALA A 8 -12.71 9.12 -6.94
C ALA A 8 -13.39 7.74 -7.06
N ASP A 9 -13.04 6.98 -8.09
CA ASP A 9 -13.44 5.59 -8.33
C ASP A 9 -12.93 4.66 -7.22
N LEU A 10 -11.70 4.83 -6.71
CA LEU A 10 -11.20 4.06 -5.57
C LEU A 10 -12.07 4.28 -4.32
N TYR A 11 -12.49 5.53 -4.08
CA TYR A 11 -13.42 5.83 -2.99
C TYR A 11 -14.82 5.28 -3.23
N ALA A 12 -15.31 5.29 -4.47
CA ALA A 12 -16.59 4.68 -4.81
C ALA A 12 -16.55 3.16 -4.59
N TYR A 13 -15.48 2.50 -5.01
CA TYR A 13 -15.26 1.08 -4.78
C TYR A 13 -15.21 0.76 -3.28
N ALA A 14 -14.40 1.47 -2.50
CA ALA A 14 -14.30 1.27 -1.06
C ALA A 14 -15.64 1.46 -0.32
N ARG A 15 -16.50 2.38 -0.79
CA ARG A 15 -17.86 2.53 -0.23
C ARG A 15 -18.78 1.36 -0.58
N ALA A 16 -18.65 0.80 -1.78
CA ALA A 16 -19.45 -0.33 -2.24
C ALA A 16 -18.97 -1.67 -1.64
N HIS A 17 -17.70 -1.76 -1.21
CA HIS A 17 -17.06 -2.97 -0.71
C HIS A 17 -16.49 -2.75 0.70
N PRO A 18 -17.29 -2.89 1.78
CA PRO A 18 -16.89 -2.54 3.14
C PRO A 18 -15.71 -3.35 3.70
N SER A 19 -15.47 -4.55 3.17
CA SER A 19 -14.33 -5.38 3.55
C SER A 19 -13.02 -4.91 2.91
N PHE A 20 -13.05 -4.08 1.87
CA PHE A 20 -11.85 -3.52 1.26
C PHE A 20 -11.13 -2.56 2.20
N PRO A 21 -9.78 -2.60 2.31
CA PRO A 21 -8.82 -3.48 1.60
C PRO A 21 -8.44 -4.75 2.39
N ASN A 22 -9.24 -5.13 3.39
CA ASN A 22 -9.01 -6.27 4.28
C ASN A 22 -9.92 -7.45 3.91
N GLN A 23 -10.03 -7.77 2.61
CA GLN A 23 -10.82 -8.92 2.18
C GLN A 23 -10.23 -10.23 2.74
N PRO A 24 -11.08 -11.22 3.09
CA PRO A 24 -10.59 -12.51 3.55
C PRO A 24 -9.86 -13.25 2.42
N THR A 25 -8.81 -13.97 2.77
CA THR A 25 -7.97 -14.75 1.84
C THR A 25 -8.61 -16.06 1.38
N SER A 26 -9.86 -16.35 1.79
CA SER A 26 -10.59 -17.55 1.42
C SER A 26 -11.00 -17.59 -0.05
N ASN A 27 -11.12 -16.42 -0.70
CA ASN A 27 -11.28 -16.31 -2.15
C ASN A 27 -10.15 -15.42 -2.72
N GLN A 28 -9.25 -16.03 -3.49
CA GLN A 28 -8.07 -15.37 -4.06
C GLN A 28 -8.26 -14.93 -5.52
N PHE A 29 -9.46 -15.11 -6.08
CA PHE A 29 -9.75 -14.71 -7.44
C PHE A 29 -10.36 -13.31 -7.47
N PHE A 30 -9.71 -12.41 -8.21
CA PHE A 30 -10.16 -11.04 -8.39
C PHE A 30 -10.85 -10.87 -9.74
N GLY A 31 -11.99 -10.16 -9.71
CA GLY A 31 -12.54 -9.54 -10.91
C GLY A 31 -11.79 -8.26 -11.28
N GLU A 32 -12.05 -7.71 -12.47
CA GLU A 32 -11.37 -6.52 -12.99
C GLU A 32 -11.44 -5.32 -12.02
N ALA A 33 -12.64 -4.99 -11.54
CA ALA A 33 -12.85 -3.86 -10.65
C ALA A 33 -12.11 -4.01 -9.30
N GLU A 34 -12.06 -5.22 -8.76
CA GLU A 34 -11.35 -5.51 -7.51
C GLU A 34 -9.85 -5.44 -7.70
N PHE A 35 -9.35 -6.03 -8.79
CA PHE A 35 -7.94 -5.96 -9.16
C PHE A 35 -7.47 -4.50 -9.31
N GLU A 36 -8.18 -3.67 -10.07
CA GLU A 36 -7.81 -2.26 -10.26
C GLU A 36 -7.93 -1.44 -8.98
N ALA A 37 -8.88 -1.74 -8.10
CA ALA A 37 -8.98 -1.08 -6.80
C ALA A 37 -7.73 -1.34 -5.94
N TYR A 38 -7.27 -2.60 -5.86
CA TYR A 38 -6.04 -2.96 -5.14
C TYR A 38 -4.79 -2.36 -5.79
N ARG A 39 -4.67 -2.44 -7.12
CA ARG A 39 -3.54 -1.86 -7.86
C ARG A 39 -3.44 -0.35 -7.65
N THR A 40 -4.57 0.34 -7.73
CA THR A 40 -4.67 1.79 -7.55
C THR A 40 -4.37 2.19 -6.12
N LEU A 41 -4.89 1.45 -5.14
CA LEU A 41 -4.57 1.64 -3.72
C LEU A 41 -3.06 1.51 -3.48
N GLY A 42 -2.44 0.42 -3.95
CA GLY A 42 -1.01 0.18 -3.80
C GLY A 42 -0.17 1.31 -4.40
N ARG A 43 -0.51 1.78 -5.61
CA ARG A 43 0.14 2.93 -6.23
C ARG A 43 0.07 4.19 -5.36
N CYS A 44 -1.12 4.56 -4.87
CA CYS A 44 -1.30 5.76 -4.05
C CYS A 44 -0.49 5.68 -2.74
N LEU A 45 -0.41 4.49 -2.13
CA LEU A 45 0.38 4.27 -0.93
C LEU A 45 1.89 4.44 -1.22
N VAL A 46 2.38 3.84 -2.30
CA VAL A 46 3.80 3.98 -2.70
C VAL A 46 4.15 5.42 -3.04
N GLU A 47 3.31 6.12 -3.81
CA GLU A 47 3.51 7.53 -4.15
C GLU A 47 3.62 8.39 -2.88
N ARG A 48 2.75 8.12 -1.88
CA ARG A 48 2.82 8.79 -0.59
C ARG A 48 4.09 8.46 0.18
N MET A 49 4.46 7.18 0.25
CA MET A 49 5.70 6.75 0.92
C MET A 49 6.93 7.41 0.30
N LEU A 50 7.01 7.49 -1.03
CA LEU A 50 8.11 8.12 -1.75
C LEU A 50 8.15 9.65 -1.57
N ALA A 51 7.00 10.29 -1.39
CA ALA A 51 6.93 11.73 -1.09
C ALA A 51 7.39 12.05 0.34
N GLU A 52 7.23 11.11 1.28
CA GLU A 52 7.57 11.29 2.70
C GLU A 52 8.98 10.75 3.06
N ALA A 53 9.56 9.87 2.24
CA ALA A 53 10.85 9.23 2.51
C ALA A 53 12.06 10.08 2.04
N PRO A 54 13.17 10.12 2.81
CA PRO A 54 14.44 10.68 2.33
C PRO A 54 14.97 9.84 1.16
N ALA A 55 15.65 10.49 0.21
CA ALA A 55 16.20 9.87 -1.00
C ALA A 55 17.38 8.91 -0.76
N SER A 56 17.51 8.29 0.42
CA SER A 56 18.26 7.04 0.53
C SER A 56 17.48 6.02 -0.29
N GLY A 57 18.07 5.57 -1.40
CA GLY A 57 17.36 4.71 -2.35
C GLY A 57 16.84 3.45 -1.66
N MET A 58 15.73 2.89 -2.15
CA MET A 58 15.21 1.59 -1.69
C MET A 58 16.30 0.51 -1.62
N ALA A 59 17.27 0.55 -2.54
CA ALA A 59 18.44 -0.33 -2.53
C ALA A 59 19.32 -0.14 -1.29
N GLU A 60 19.66 1.09 -0.94
CA GLU A 60 20.46 1.40 0.26
C GLU A 60 19.72 0.99 1.54
N TRP A 61 18.41 1.24 1.60
CA TRP A 61 17.58 0.77 2.70
C TRP A 61 17.56 -0.77 2.81
N PHE A 62 17.40 -1.47 1.68
CA PHE A 62 17.43 -2.93 1.63
C PHE A 62 18.79 -3.50 2.03
N ASP A 63 19.89 -2.90 1.54
CA ASP A 63 21.25 -3.32 1.86
C ASP A 63 21.51 -3.19 3.37
N ARG A 64 21.07 -2.08 3.98
CA ARG A 64 21.17 -1.89 5.43
C ARG A 64 20.32 -2.89 6.22
N LEU A 65 19.10 -3.17 5.77
CA LEU A 65 18.21 -4.16 6.40
C LEU A 65 18.84 -5.55 6.35
N TRP A 66 19.38 -5.94 5.19
CA TRP A 66 20.03 -7.24 4.98
C TRP A 66 21.36 -7.36 5.74
N ALA A 67 22.09 -6.26 5.89
CA ALA A 67 23.32 -6.20 6.69
C ALA A 67 23.07 -6.26 8.21
N GLY A 68 21.84 -6.06 8.66
CA GLY A 68 21.48 -6.01 10.09
C GLY A 68 21.72 -4.64 10.75
N ASP A 69 21.98 -3.60 9.97
CA ASP A 69 22.28 -2.23 10.42
C ASP A 69 21.01 -1.34 10.55
N VAL A 70 19.85 -1.99 10.65
CA VAL A 70 18.55 -1.37 10.87
C VAL A 70 17.95 -2.02 12.11
N GLU A 71 17.92 -1.28 13.22
CA GLU A 71 17.10 -1.64 14.38
C GLU A 71 15.64 -1.72 13.89
N PRO A 72 14.91 -2.83 14.15
CA PRO A 72 13.51 -2.89 13.77
C PRO A 72 12.76 -1.70 14.39
N PRO A 73 11.82 -1.07 13.66
CA PRO A 73 11.01 -0.01 14.24
C PRO A 73 10.36 -0.55 15.51
N ALA A 74 10.45 0.22 16.60
CA ALA A 74 9.94 -0.19 17.90
C ALA A 74 8.50 -0.72 17.74
N SER A 75 8.29 -1.96 18.16
CA SER A 75 6.97 -2.58 18.20
C SER A 75 6.09 -1.73 19.12
N GLU A 76 5.04 -1.12 18.57
CA GLU A 76 3.92 -0.59 19.37
C GLU A 76 3.06 -1.72 19.94
#